data_AF-A0A1V5FA62-F1
#
_entry.id   AF-A0A1V5FA62-F1
#
_cell.length_a   1.000
_cell.length_b   1.000
_cell.length_c   1.000
_cell.angle_alpha   90.00
_cell.angle_beta   90.00
_cell.angle_gamma   90.00
#
_symmetry.space_group_name_H-M   'P 1'
#
loop_
_entity.id
_entity.type
_entity.pdbx_description
1 polymer ?
#
loop_
_entity_poly.entity_id
_entity_poly.type
_entity_poly.pdbx_seq_one_letter_code
_entity_poly.pdbx_strand_id
1 'polypeptide(L)'
;MFAKARPDLVTLEMLGWMDFEDLDSMNPSETLDPAAWNAAREAAAELRGEHRGPFPEALHQEVYRFCIDAVKEISPGTPVAVCHGTAPTWNALGSLMGMTPGQYICNCGFASTPGQELYDRLATR
;
A
#
# COMPACT_ATOMS: atom_id res chain seq x y z
N MET A 1 -8.81 -2.85 14.85
CA MET A 1 -9.30 -1.57 14.28
C MET A 1 -10.79 -1.63 13.97
N PHE A 2 -11.22 -2.41 12.96
CA PHE A 2 -12.62 -2.47 12.49
C PHE A 2 -13.68 -2.83 13.55
N ALA A 3 -13.31 -3.53 14.62
CA ALA A 3 -14.22 -3.80 15.74
C ALA A 3 -14.65 -2.54 16.53
N LYS A 4 -13.95 -1.41 16.38
CA LYS A 4 -14.18 -0.17 17.15
C LYS A 4 -14.34 1.08 16.29
N ALA A 5 -14.10 0.99 14.99
CA ALA A 5 -14.17 2.10 14.05
C ALA A 5 -14.61 1.62 12.68
N ARG A 6 -15.29 2.50 11.94
CA ARG A 6 -15.60 2.32 10.52
C ARG A 6 -14.77 3.32 9.72
N PRO A 7 -13.60 2.92 9.17
CA PRO A 7 -12.76 3.85 8.43
C PRO A 7 -13.44 4.29 7.14
N ASP A 8 -13.35 5.59 6.85
CA ASP A 8 -13.75 6.17 5.56
C ASP A 8 -12.80 5.74 4.43
N LEU A 9 -11.53 5.47 4.79
CA LEU A 9 -10.47 5.01 3.92
C LEU A 9 -9.47 4.18 4.73
N VAL A 10 -8.95 3.11 4.14
CA VAL A 10 -7.74 2.44 4.63
C VAL A 10 -6.61 2.72 3.66
N THR A 11 -5.47 3.20 4.15
CA THR A 11 -4.25 3.30 3.34
C THR A 11 -3.26 2.24 3.80
N LEU A 12 -2.73 1.49 2.84
CA LEU A 12 -1.70 0.49 3.06
C LEU A 12 -0.37 1.05 2.57
N GLU A 13 0.66 0.92 3.39
CA GLU A 13 2.03 1.25 3.02
C GLU A 13 2.90 0.04 3.34
N MET A 14 3.54 -0.49 2.30
CA MET A 14 4.65 -1.40 2.49
C MET A 14 5.88 -0.57 2.88
N LEU A 15 6.75 -1.14 3.72
CA LEU A 15 7.99 -0.48 4.10
C LEU A 15 8.75 -0.02 2.84
N GLY A 16 9.06 1.27 2.81
CA GLY A 16 9.55 1.98 1.63
C GLY A 16 10.62 3.02 1.98
N TRP A 17 11.05 3.79 0.99
CA TRP A 17 11.98 4.93 1.14
C TRP A 17 13.38 4.55 1.61
N MET A 18 13.85 3.35 1.29
CA MET A 18 15.13 2.86 1.75
C MET A 18 15.75 1.86 0.78
N ASP A 19 17.08 1.75 0.81
CA ASP A 19 17.81 0.71 0.09
C ASP A 19 17.79 -0.61 0.91
N PHE A 20 18.21 -1.72 0.30
CA PHE A 20 18.27 -3.01 1.00
C PHE A 20 19.25 -2.98 2.17
N GLU A 21 20.36 -2.23 2.07
CA GLU A 21 21.34 -2.10 3.15
C GLU A 21 20.75 -1.40 4.38
N ASP A 22 19.86 -0.42 4.17
CA ASP A 22 19.14 0.22 5.25
C ASP A 22 18.19 -0.78 5.93
N LEU A 23 17.45 -1.56 5.15
CA LEU A 23 16.60 -2.64 5.64
C LEU A 23 17.40 -3.65 6.48
N ASP A 24 18.55 -4.11 5.99
CA ASP A 24 19.42 -5.07 6.67
C ASP A 24 19.97 -4.50 8.00
N SER A 25 20.28 -3.21 8.03
CA SER A 25 20.76 -2.54 9.23
C SER A 25 19.68 -2.35 10.31
N MET A 26 18.43 -2.13 9.91
CA MET A 26 17.32 -1.80 10.81
C MET A 26 16.55 -3.04 11.28
N ASN A 27 16.49 -4.07 10.46
CA ASN A 27 15.67 -5.25 10.68
C ASN A 27 16.55 -6.50 10.66
N PRO A 28 16.70 -7.21 11.80
CA PRO A 28 17.31 -8.53 11.78
C PRO A 28 16.56 -9.41 10.79
N SER A 29 17.28 -10.13 9.91
CA SER A 29 16.66 -10.97 8.86
C SER A 29 15.59 -11.94 9.34
N GLU A 30 15.67 -12.36 10.60
CA GLU A 30 14.70 -13.21 11.30
C GLU A 30 13.35 -12.54 11.62
N THR A 31 13.24 -11.21 11.46
CA THR A 31 12.00 -10.45 11.72
C THR A 31 11.08 -10.34 10.50
N LEU A 32 11.57 -10.70 9.32
CA LEU A 32 10.82 -10.69 8.08
C LEU A 32 10.65 -12.11 7.53
N ASP A 33 9.63 -12.29 6.70
CA ASP A 33 9.46 -13.53 5.97
C ASP A 33 10.74 -13.80 5.12
N PRO A 34 11.36 -14.99 5.22
CA PRO A 34 12.59 -15.29 4.50
C PRO A 34 12.47 -15.12 2.98
N ALA A 35 11.31 -15.40 2.38
CA ALA A 35 11.10 -15.20 0.94
C ALA A 35 11.05 -13.70 0.60
N ALA A 36 10.37 -12.89 1.42
CA ALA A 36 10.35 -11.43 1.25
C ALA A 36 11.74 -10.81 1.39
N TRP A 37 12.52 -11.27 2.37
CA TRP A 37 13.90 -10.83 2.56
C TRP A 37 14.79 -11.16 1.36
N ASN A 38 14.72 -12.40 0.88
CA ASN A 38 15.51 -12.83 -0.27
C ASN A 38 15.11 -12.05 -1.54
N ALA A 39 13.82 -11.81 -1.75
CA ALA A 39 13.34 -11.01 -2.87
C ALA A 39 13.85 -9.55 -2.82
N ALA A 40 13.89 -8.93 -1.63
CA ALA A 40 14.46 -7.60 -1.45
C ALA A 40 15.97 -7.58 -1.75
N ARG A 41 16.71 -8.58 -1.26
CA ARG A 41 18.15 -8.71 -1.52
C ARG A 41 18.46 -8.89 -3.01
N GLU A 42 17.68 -9.72 -3.70
CA GLU A 42 17.85 -9.98 -5.13
C GLU A 42 17.54 -8.74 -5.99
N ALA A 43 16.57 -7.94 -5.56
CA ALA A 43 16.17 -6.71 -6.24
C ALA A 43 17.02 -5.47 -5.87
N ALA A 44 17.94 -5.59 -4.91
CA ALA A 44 18.66 -4.46 -4.30
C ALA A 44 19.34 -3.53 -5.32
N ALA A 45 20.00 -4.12 -6.34
CA ALA A 45 20.68 -3.33 -7.36
C ALA A 45 19.71 -2.59 -8.31
N GLU A 46 18.57 -3.21 -8.63
CA GLU A 46 17.54 -2.63 -9.49
C GLU A 46 16.80 -1.48 -8.79
N LEU A 47 16.53 -1.63 -7.49
CA LEU A 47 15.69 -0.73 -6.72
C LEU A 47 16.47 0.36 -5.97
N ARG A 48 17.77 0.47 -6.20
CA ARG A 48 18.61 1.43 -5.51
C ARG A 48 18.15 2.87 -5.77
N GLY A 49 17.81 3.59 -4.70
CA GLY A 49 17.30 4.97 -4.76
C GLY A 49 15.83 5.10 -5.21
N GLU A 50 15.12 3.99 -5.44
CA GLU A 50 13.69 4.01 -5.73
C GLU A 50 12.90 4.18 -4.43
N HIS A 51 11.97 5.14 -4.39
CA HIS A 51 11.16 5.40 -3.19
C HIS A 51 10.28 4.21 -2.78
N ARG A 52 9.95 3.31 -3.72
CA ARG A 52 9.19 2.07 -3.48
C ARG A 52 10.06 0.89 -3.03
N GLY A 53 11.39 1.05 -3.07
CA GLY A 53 12.34 0.06 -2.58
C GLY A 53 12.20 -0.13 -1.06
N PRO A 54 12.59 -1.30 -0.52
CA PRO A 54 13.51 -2.26 -1.13
C PRO A 54 12.84 -3.47 -1.78
N PHE A 55 11.50 -3.54 -1.79
CA PHE A 55 10.76 -4.71 -2.25
C PHE A 55 10.35 -4.61 -3.73
N PRO A 56 10.44 -5.72 -4.50
CA PRO A 56 10.04 -5.72 -5.92
C PRO A 56 8.52 -5.58 -6.09
N GLU A 57 8.11 -5.12 -7.28
CA GLU A 57 6.71 -4.86 -7.63
C GLU A 57 5.79 -6.05 -7.35
N ALA A 58 6.23 -7.27 -7.67
CA ALA A 58 5.43 -8.48 -7.45
C ALA A 58 5.11 -8.70 -5.97
N LEU A 59 6.07 -8.41 -5.08
CA LEU A 59 5.87 -8.58 -3.64
C LEU A 59 4.98 -7.49 -3.06
N HIS A 60 5.10 -6.24 -3.54
CA HIS A 60 4.12 -5.19 -3.24
C HIS A 60 2.71 -5.63 -3.61
N GLN A 61 2.52 -6.16 -4.82
CA GLN A 61 1.21 -6.60 -5.29
C GLN A 61 0.64 -7.75 -4.46
N GLU A 62 1.47 -8.73 -4.09
CA GLU A 62 1.07 -9.86 -3.24
C GLU A 62 0.60 -9.39 -1.86
N VAL A 63 1.42 -8.61 -1.18
CA VAL A 63 1.14 -8.11 0.17
C VAL A 63 -0.07 -7.19 0.17
N TYR A 64 -0.16 -6.26 -0.79
CA TYR A 64 -1.33 -5.40 -0.92
C TYR A 64 -2.59 -6.19 -1.25
N ARG A 65 -2.53 -7.18 -2.14
CA ARG A 65 -3.69 -8.03 -2.45
C ARG A 65 -4.21 -8.73 -1.21
N PHE A 66 -3.33 -9.35 -0.43
CA PHE A 66 -3.68 -10.02 0.81
C PHE A 66 -4.38 -9.08 1.79
N CYS A 67 -3.81 -7.90 2.01
CA CYS A 67 -4.38 -6.89 2.90
C CYS A 67 -5.70 -6.31 2.38
N ILE A 68 -5.82 -6.02 1.07
CA ILE A 68 -7.05 -5.52 0.46
C ILE A 68 -8.18 -6.55 0.61
N ASP A 69 -7.89 -7.83 0.40
CA ASP A 69 -8.88 -8.90 0.57
C ASP A 69 -9.38 -8.98 2.01
N ALA A 70 -8.48 -8.92 2.98
CA ALA A 70 -8.84 -8.91 4.38
C ALA A 70 -9.73 -7.69 4.73
N VAL A 71 -9.39 -6.51 4.20
CA VAL A 71 -10.25 -5.32 4.37
C VAL A 71 -11.62 -5.53 3.74
N LYS A 72 -11.68 -6.11 2.54
CA LYS A 72 -12.94 -6.37 1.84
C LYS A 72 -13.82 -7.40 2.53
N GLU A 73 -13.23 -8.41 3.14
CA GLU A 73 -13.95 -9.40 3.93
C GLU A 73 -14.59 -8.75 5.17
N ILE A 74 -13.86 -7.86 5.85
CA ILE A 74 -14.29 -7.26 7.12
C ILE A 74 -15.18 -6.01 6.90
N SER A 75 -14.88 -5.20 5.89
CA SER A 75 -15.52 -3.91 5.59
C SER A 75 -15.61 -3.69 4.07
N PRO A 76 -16.52 -4.40 3.37
CA PRO A 76 -16.56 -4.44 1.89
C PRO A 76 -16.81 -3.09 1.22
N GLY A 77 -17.39 -2.13 1.94
CA GLY A 77 -17.64 -0.77 1.44
C GLY A 77 -16.48 0.21 1.65
N THR A 78 -15.48 -0.14 2.49
CA THR A 78 -14.36 0.74 2.76
C THR A 78 -13.35 0.69 1.60
N PRO A 79 -13.06 1.83 0.93
CA PRO A 79 -12.04 1.88 -0.11
C PRO A 79 -10.65 1.68 0.48
N VAL A 80 -9.72 1.20 -0.36
CA VAL A 80 -8.32 0.97 0.02
C VAL A 80 -7.38 1.72 -0.90
N ALA A 81 -6.51 2.54 -0.31
CA ALA A 81 -5.39 3.19 -0.99
C ALA A 81 -4.10 2.41 -0.78
N VAL A 82 -3.19 2.44 -1.76
CA VAL A 82 -1.86 1.84 -1.66
C VAL A 82 -0.79 2.91 -1.84
N CYS A 83 0.18 2.94 -0.94
CA CYS A 83 1.36 3.80 -1.07
C CYS A 83 2.25 3.27 -2.20
N HIS A 84 3.02 4.18 -2.81
CA HIS A 84 3.95 3.87 -3.91
C HIS A 84 3.35 3.12 -5.10
N GLY A 85 2.03 3.21 -5.30
CA GLY A 85 1.34 2.51 -6.38
C GLY A 85 1.88 2.92 -7.75
N THR A 86 2.29 1.93 -8.54
CA THR A 86 2.75 2.12 -9.92
C THR A 86 1.63 1.81 -10.91
N ALA A 87 1.85 2.07 -12.21
CA ALA A 87 0.89 1.64 -13.24
C ALA A 87 0.66 0.11 -13.24
N PRO A 88 1.70 -0.74 -13.09
CA PRO A 88 1.53 -2.17 -12.80
C PRO A 88 0.65 -2.45 -11.58
N THR A 89 0.88 -1.78 -10.45
CA THR A 89 0.05 -1.96 -9.25
C THR A 89 -1.42 -1.65 -9.54
N TRP A 90 -1.71 -0.56 -10.25
CA TRP A 90 -3.07 -0.19 -10.63
C TRP A 90 -3.73 -1.19 -11.57
N ASN A 91 -2.99 -1.71 -12.54
CA ASN A 91 -3.50 -2.74 -13.45
C ASN A 91 -3.85 -4.04 -12.71
N ALA A 92 -3.04 -4.40 -11.70
CA ALA A 92 -3.25 -5.61 -10.92
C ALA A 92 -4.36 -5.46 -9.86
N LEU A 93 -4.40 -4.33 -9.16
CA LEU A 93 -5.16 -4.18 -7.91
C LEU A 93 -6.23 -3.08 -7.95
N GLY A 94 -6.27 -2.22 -8.98
CA GLY A 94 -7.14 -1.05 -9.02
C GLY A 94 -8.63 -1.39 -8.88
N SER A 95 -9.08 -2.49 -9.50
CA SER A 95 -10.45 -2.99 -9.36
C SER A 95 -10.78 -3.44 -7.93
N LEU A 96 -9.76 -3.78 -7.14
CA LEU A 96 -9.90 -4.20 -5.77
C LEU A 96 -9.92 -3.03 -4.79
N MET A 97 -9.26 -1.91 -5.13
CA MET A 97 -9.15 -0.73 -4.26
C MET A 97 -10.47 0.03 -4.06
N GLY A 98 -11.48 -0.21 -4.90
CA GLY A 98 -12.77 0.48 -4.82
C GLY A 98 -12.72 1.94 -5.28
N MET A 99 -11.63 2.34 -5.94
CA MET A 99 -11.39 3.68 -6.48
C MET A 99 -10.89 3.57 -7.93
N THR A 100 -11.03 4.65 -8.69
CA THR A 100 -10.40 4.80 -10.02
C THR A 100 -9.26 5.82 -9.91
N PRO A 101 -8.31 5.85 -10.87
CA PRO A 101 -7.24 6.85 -10.85
C PRO A 101 -7.75 8.31 -10.77
N GLY A 102 -8.89 8.62 -11.39
CA GLY A 102 -9.52 9.95 -11.34
C GLY A 102 -10.35 10.23 -10.07
N GLN A 103 -10.53 9.23 -9.21
CA GLN A 103 -11.26 9.30 -7.93
C GLN A 103 -10.41 8.72 -6.80
N TYR A 104 -9.09 8.83 -6.91
CA TYR A 104 -8.17 8.25 -5.94
C TYR A 104 -7.91 9.21 -4.79
N ILE A 105 -8.10 8.74 -3.56
CA ILE A 105 -7.66 9.42 -2.34
C ILE A 105 -6.53 8.60 -1.72
N CYS A 106 -5.41 9.25 -1.48
CA CYS A 106 -4.30 8.74 -0.67
C CYS A 106 -4.18 9.62 0.58
N ASN A 107 -3.86 9.04 1.75
CA ASN A 107 -3.65 9.81 2.98
C ASN A 107 -2.67 10.99 2.81
N CYS A 108 -1.62 10.82 1.99
CA CYS A 108 -0.62 11.85 1.70
C CYS A 108 -1.04 12.84 0.59
N GLY A 109 -2.13 12.59 -0.13
CA GLY A 109 -2.57 13.43 -1.25
C GLY A 109 -3.41 14.62 -0.80
N PHE A 110 -3.38 15.73 -1.55
CA PHE A 110 -4.17 16.94 -1.23
C PHE A 110 -5.67 16.66 -1.01
N ALA A 111 -6.22 15.70 -1.77
CA ALA A 111 -7.62 15.31 -1.72
C ALA A 111 -8.06 14.57 -0.44
N SER A 112 -7.16 14.27 0.50
CA SER A 112 -7.50 13.66 1.81
C SER A 112 -7.82 14.68 2.90
N THR A 113 -7.67 15.97 2.63
CA THR A 113 -7.96 17.03 3.60
C THR A 113 -9.48 17.14 3.81
N PRO A 114 -9.99 17.23 5.05
CA PRO A 114 -11.41 17.49 5.30
C PRO A 114 -11.91 18.75 4.59
N GLY A 115 -13.13 18.73 4.04
CA GLY A 115 -13.68 19.82 3.24
C GLY A 115 -13.30 19.76 1.76
N GLN A 116 -12.51 18.76 1.34
CA GLN A 116 -12.28 18.48 -0.08
C GLN A 116 -13.45 17.68 -0.63
N GLU A 117 -13.98 18.11 -1.78
CA GLU A 117 -15.17 17.50 -2.40
C GLU A 117 -15.01 15.98 -2.62
N LEU A 118 -13.82 15.52 -3.00
CA LEU A 118 -13.57 14.09 -3.20
C LEU A 118 -13.59 13.32 -1.88
N TYR A 119 -12.99 13.86 -0.82
CA TYR A 119 -12.99 13.25 0.52
C TYR A 119 -14.39 13.19 1.10
N ASP A 120 -15.09 14.32 1.11
CA ASP A 120 -16.41 14.43 1.72
C ASP A 120 -17.41 13.50 1.03
N ARG A 121 -17.32 13.32 -0.30
CA ARG A 121 -18.13 12.35 -1.06
C ARG A 121 -17.83 10.89 -0.74
N LEU A 122 -16.66 10.58 -0.18
CA LEU A 122 -16.28 9.22 0.24
C LEU A 122 -16.67 8.98 1.70
N ALA A 123 -16.40 9.94 2.59
CA ALA A 123 -16.70 9.84 4.02
C ALA A 123 -18.21 9.88 4.36
N THR A 124 -19.05 10.40 3.45
CA THR A 124 -20.50 10.50 3.64
C THR A 124 -21.31 9.34 3.03
N ARG A 125 -20.64 8.32 2.49
CA ARG A 125 -21.30 7.13 1.89
C ARG A 125 -21.72 6.08 2.92
#